data_AF-A0A2A5JH12-F1
#
_entry.id   AF-A0A2A5JH12-F1
#
_cell.length_a   1.000
_cell.length_b   1.000
_cell.length_c   1.000
_cell.angle_alpha   90.00
_cell.angle_beta   90.00
_cell.angle_gamma   90.00
#
_symmetry.space_group_name_H-M   'P 1'
#
loop_
_entity.id
_entity.type
_entity.pdbx_description
1 polymer ?
#
loop_
_entity_poly.entity_id
_entity_poly.type
_entity_poly.pdbx_seq_one_letter_code
_entity_poly.pdbx_strand_id
1 'polypeptide(L)'
;MASKRDKTKSLDEVVGELRSGMTIGLGGWGSRRKPMAFVRAILRSDVKDLTVVTYGGPDLGLLCSAGKVKKAYYGFVSLDSAPFYDPCFAKARTAGEIEVREMDEGMVKCGLEAAAARLPFLPIRAGLGSDVRNFWGDELKTVTSPYPEADGRSETLIAMPALNLDASFVHLNLGDKHGNAAYNGVDPYFDDLYCMAAEKRYVSVERIVETEELVKSVPLQNLLLNRMMVDAVVEAPNGAHFTLAGESYGRDEKFQRHYAESAKTPESWQAFVDTFLSGSEEDYQAAVKKFADSSKAGEQAK
;
A
#
# COMPACT_ATOMS: atom_id res chain seq x y z
N MET A 1 32.25 20.55 3.18
CA MET A 1 31.08 20.48 2.26
C MET A 1 29.91 19.92 3.05
N ALA A 2 28.73 20.53 2.97
CA ALA A 2 27.55 19.99 3.66
C ALA A 2 27.11 18.68 2.97
N SER A 3 27.09 17.58 3.72
CA SER A 3 26.61 16.29 3.22
C SER A 3 25.08 16.34 3.04
N LYS A 4 24.56 15.64 2.03
CA LYS A 4 23.11 15.42 1.90
C LYS A 4 22.62 14.65 3.13
N ARG A 5 21.41 14.96 3.61
CA ARG A 5 20.81 14.29 4.78
C ARG A 5 20.79 12.78 4.58
N ASP A 6 21.27 12.05 5.58
CA ASP A 6 21.03 10.62 5.72
C ASP A 6 19.59 10.42 6.19
N LYS A 7 18.81 9.68 5.41
CA LYS A 7 17.39 9.41 5.67
C LYS A 7 17.15 7.99 6.16
N THR A 8 18.20 7.21 6.41
CA THR A 8 18.05 5.85 6.92
C THR A 8 17.38 5.83 8.29
N LYS A 9 16.41 4.93 8.45
CA LYS A 9 15.69 4.67 9.71
C LYS A 9 15.35 3.19 9.84
N SER A 10 15.08 2.77 11.06
CA SER A 10 14.41 1.49 11.34
C SER A 10 12.89 1.58 11.08
N LEU A 11 12.24 0.43 10.96
CA LEU A 11 10.78 0.33 10.85
C LEU A 11 10.08 1.01 12.05
N ASP A 12 10.59 0.80 13.26
CA ASP A 12 9.95 1.29 14.48
C ASP A 12 10.15 2.81 14.66
N GLU A 13 11.28 3.37 14.22
CA GLU A 13 11.47 4.83 14.16
C GLU A 13 10.47 5.50 13.22
N VAL A 14 10.20 4.89 12.06
CA VAL A 14 9.19 5.39 11.11
C VAL A 14 7.79 5.32 11.73
N VAL A 15 7.42 4.19 12.34
CA VAL A 15 6.10 4.04 12.95
C VAL A 15 5.92 4.99 14.15
N GLY A 16 6.98 5.31 14.89
CA GLY A 16 6.96 6.31 15.97
C GLY A 16 6.61 7.73 15.52
N GLU A 17 6.68 8.03 14.22
CA GLU A 17 6.24 9.31 13.65
C GLU A 17 4.75 9.37 13.32
N LEU A 18 4.04 8.24 13.39
CA LEU A 18 2.61 8.14 13.10
C LEU A 18 1.76 8.49 14.30
N ARG A 19 0.53 8.90 14.03
CA ARG A 19 -0.47 9.23 15.04
C ARG A 19 -1.79 8.57 14.65
N SER A 20 -2.56 8.15 15.65
CA SER A 20 -3.92 7.67 15.41
C SER A 20 -4.77 8.75 14.73
N GLY A 21 -5.67 8.33 13.85
CA GLY A 21 -6.48 9.26 13.04
C GLY A 21 -5.85 9.74 11.74
N MET A 22 -4.57 9.40 11.47
CA MET A 22 -3.91 9.78 10.22
C MET A 22 -4.58 9.14 8.99
N THR A 23 -4.54 9.88 7.89
CA THR A 23 -4.79 9.36 6.54
C THR A 23 -3.49 8.86 5.94
N ILE A 24 -3.40 7.55 5.70
CA ILE A 24 -2.19 6.91 5.18
C ILE A 24 -2.42 6.30 3.80
N GLY A 25 -1.46 6.49 2.90
CA GLY A 25 -1.41 5.83 1.60
C GLY A 25 -0.52 4.60 1.64
N LEU A 26 -1.01 3.48 1.12
CA LEU A 26 -0.24 2.24 0.99
C LEU A 26 -0.05 1.91 -0.50
N GLY A 27 1.20 2.00 -0.95
CA GLY A 27 1.61 1.69 -2.32
C GLY A 27 1.46 0.22 -2.68
N GLY A 28 2.06 -0.17 -3.80
CA GLY A 28 1.82 -1.46 -4.43
C GLY A 28 0.38 -1.61 -4.93
N TRP A 29 -0.02 -2.84 -5.22
CA TRP A 29 -1.29 -3.14 -5.87
C TRP A 29 -1.79 -4.54 -5.53
N GLY A 30 -2.94 -4.67 -4.86
CA GLY A 30 -3.44 -6.00 -4.49
C GLY A 30 -2.39 -6.78 -3.69
N SER A 31 -2.05 -7.99 -4.13
CA SER A 31 -0.96 -8.76 -3.57
C SER A 31 0.34 -8.60 -4.38
N ARG A 32 0.73 -7.34 -4.63
CA ARG A 32 1.92 -6.98 -5.41
C ARG A 32 2.65 -5.80 -4.78
N ARG A 33 3.91 -6.02 -4.44
CA ARG A 33 4.89 -5.09 -3.87
C ARG A 33 4.33 -4.22 -2.75
N LYS A 34 3.50 -4.82 -1.89
CA LYS A 34 2.95 -4.12 -0.74
C LYS A 34 4.04 -3.84 0.28
N PRO A 35 4.01 -2.70 1.01
CA PRO A 35 4.95 -2.40 2.08
C PRO A 35 4.66 -3.22 3.35
N MET A 36 4.66 -4.54 3.26
CA MET A 36 4.15 -5.44 4.30
C MET A 36 4.95 -5.36 5.61
N ALA A 37 6.26 -5.10 5.56
CA ALA A 37 7.07 -4.86 6.75
C ALA A 37 6.63 -3.60 7.52
N PHE A 38 6.26 -2.52 6.82
CA PHE A 38 5.65 -1.35 7.45
C PHE A 38 4.27 -1.67 8.02
N VAL A 39 3.44 -2.44 7.31
CA VAL A 39 2.13 -2.88 7.81
C VAL A 39 2.29 -3.68 9.10
N ARG A 40 3.22 -4.64 9.16
CA ARG A 40 3.54 -5.40 10.38
C ARG A 40 4.04 -4.48 11.51
N ALA A 41 4.88 -3.50 11.20
CA ALA A 41 5.34 -2.53 12.19
C ALA A 41 4.18 -1.67 12.75
N ILE A 42 3.25 -1.24 11.89
CA ILE A 42 2.02 -0.55 12.31
C ILE A 42 1.18 -1.48 13.19
N LEU A 43 1.09 -2.77 12.85
CA LEU A 43 0.35 -3.77 13.65
C LEU A 43 0.87 -3.86 15.09
N ARG A 44 2.19 -3.80 15.29
CA ARG A 44 2.82 -3.82 16.63
C ARG A 44 2.62 -2.56 17.45
N SER A 45 2.34 -1.43 16.79
CA SER A 45 2.14 -0.14 17.47
C SER A 45 0.74 0.01 18.08
N ASP A 46 0.54 1.05 18.87
CA ASP A 46 -0.76 1.47 19.40
C ASP A 46 -1.57 2.37 18.44
N VAL A 47 -1.00 2.69 17.26
CA VAL A 47 -1.65 3.51 16.23
C VAL A 47 -2.92 2.83 15.73
N LYS A 48 -4.01 3.59 15.68
CA LYS A 48 -5.36 3.13 15.30
C LYS A 48 -6.18 4.25 14.67
N ASP A 49 -7.46 3.99 14.41
CA ASP A 49 -8.41 4.95 13.83
C ASP A 49 -7.95 5.53 12.48
N LEU A 50 -7.18 4.74 11.71
CA LEU A 50 -6.57 5.17 10.46
C LEU A 50 -7.60 5.33 9.34
N THR A 51 -7.39 6.34 8.50
CA THR A 51 -8.00 6.39 7.17
C THR A 51 -7.00 5.84 6.17
N VAL A 52 -7.33 4.77 5.45
CA VAL A 52 -6.40 4.10 4.53
C VAL A 52 -6.78 4.39 3.08
N VAL A 53 -5.83 4.84 2.26
CA VAL A 53 -5.96 5.01 0.81
C VAL A 53 -5.10 3.96 0.12
N THR A 54 -5.70 3.05 -0.64
CA THR A 54 -4.93 1.95 -1.23
C THR A 54 -5.59 1.27 -2.44
N TYR A 55 -4.77 0.70 -3.32
CA TYR A 55 -5.16 -0.44 -4.16
C TYR A 55 -5.04 -1.72 -3.33
N GLY A 56 -6.12 -2.08 -2.63
CA GLY A 56 -6.05 -2.95 -1.46
C GLY A 56 -5.73 -4.40 -1.75
N GLY A 57 -5.02 -5.03 -0.82
CA GLY A 57 -4.81 -6.48 -0.76
C GLY A 57 -4.60 -6.91 0.70
N PRO A 58 -3.60 -7.77 0.99
CA PRO A 58 -3.37 -8.28 2.35
C PRO A 58 -2.88 -7.19 3.33
N ASP A 59 -2.38 -6.07 2.82
CA ASP A 59 -2.03 -4.89 3.62
C ASP A 59 -3.25 -4.33 4.37
N LEU A 60 -4.35 -4.08 3.65
CA LEU A 60 -5.59 -3.60 4.23
C LEU A 60 -6.24 -4.68 5.12
N GLY A 61 -6.17 -5.95 4.69
CA GLY A 61 -6.64 -7.09 5.48
C GLY A 61 -5.99 -7.19 6.86
N LEU A 62 -4.66 -7.09 6.93
CA LEU A 62 -3.93 -7.11 8.20
C LEU A 62 -4.30 -5.91 9.09
N LEU A 63 -4.42 -4.70 8.53
CA LEU A 63 -4.84 -3.53 9.32
C LEU A 63 -6.26 -3.69 9.87
N CYS A 64 -7.19 -4.25 9.08
CA CYS A 64 -8.55 -4.57 9.52
C CYS A 64 -8.53 -5.62 10.64
N SER A 65 -7.72 -6.67 10.52
CA SER A 65 -7.62 -7.74 11.52
C SER A 65 -7.20 -7.25 12.91
N ALA A 66 -6.48 -6.12 12.97
CA ALA A 66 -6.02 -5.48 14.19
C ALA A 66 -6.91 -4.31 14.65
N GLY A 67 -8.07 -4.08 14.00
CA GLY A 67 -8.98 -2.99 14.33
C GLY A 67 -8.37 -1.59 14.12
N LYS A 68 -7.41 -1.47 13.19
CA LYS A 68 -6.66 -0.21 12.99
C LYS A 68 -7.31 0.74 11.99
N VAL A 69 -8.24 0.24 11.18
CA VAL A 69 -8.89 1.01 10.11
C VAL A 69 -10.22 1.55 10.60
N LYS A 70 -10.41 2.86 10.46
CA LYS A 70 -11.69 3.54 10.66
C LYS A 70 -12.41 3.81 9.34
N LYS A 71 -11.66 4.23 8.33
CA LYS A 71 -12.18 4.56 6.99
C LYS A 71 -11.23 4.03 5.90
N ALA A 72 -11.77 3.58 4.77
CA ALA A 72 -10.97 3.10 3.65
C ALA A 72 -11.42 3.71 2.31
N TYR A 73 -10.46 4.25 1.55
CA TYR A 73 -10.59 4.71 0.17
C TYR A 73 -9.85 3.71 -0.73
N TYR A 74 -10.57 3.02 -1.61
CA TYR A 74 -9.98 1.97 -2.43
C TYR A 74 -10.71 1.77 -3.76
N GLY A 75 -9.96 1.33 -4.76
CA GLY A 75 -10.50 0.91 -6.06
C GLY A 75 -11.00 -0.54 -6.06
N PHE A 76 -10.29 -1.40 -5.33
CA PHE A 76 -10.64 -2.80 -5.09
C PHE A 76 -9.89 -3.31 -3.85
N VAL A 77 -10.24 -4.51 -3.38
CA VAL A 77 -9.43 -5.29 -2.43
C VAL A 77 -9.27 -6.72 -2.96
N SER A 78 -8.05 -7.14 -3.28
CA SER A 78 -7.77 -8.43 -3.91
C SER A 78 -6.45 -9.04 -3.44
N LEU A 79 -6.48 -10.35 -3.22
CA LEU A 79 -5.30 -11.18 -2.99
C LEU A 79 -4.63 -11.65 -4.30
N ASP A 80 -5.20 -11.30 -5.47
CA ASP A 80 -4.79 -11.70 -6.84
C ASP A 80 -4.82 -13.21 -7.14
N SER A 81 -4.75 -14.06 -6.12
CA SER A 81 -4.80 -15.51 -6.18
C SER A 81 -5.89 -16.01 -5.23
N ALA A 82 -6.42 -17.22 -5.48
CA ALA A 82 -7.44 -17.83 -4.64
C ALA A 82 -7.08 -17.75 -3.13
N PRO A 83 -8.01 -17.34 -2.25
CA PRO A 83 -9.46 -17.19 -2.48
C PRO A 83 -9.90 -15.84 -3.11
N PHE A 84 -8.97 -15.02 -3.62
CA PHE A 84 -9.17 -13.70 -4.23
C PHE A 84 -9.63 -12.61 -3.26
N TYR A 85 -10.68 -12.85 -2.49
CA TYR A 85 -11.13 -11.91 -1.47
C TYR A 85 -10.26 -11.99 -0.22
N ASP A 86 -9.86 -10.85 0.32
CA ASP A 86 -9.21 -10.79 1.61
C ASP A 86 -10.23 -11.05 2.74
N PRO A 87 -10.06 -12.11 3.55
CA PRO A 87 -11.06 -12.51 4.54
C PRO A 87 -11.16 -11.54 5.73
N CYS A 88 -10.08 -10.85 6.10
CA CYS A 88 -10.08 -9.91 7.21
C CYS A 88 -10.78 -8.61 6.82
N PHE A 89 -10.53 -8.12 5.59
CA PHE A 89 -11.29 -7.01 5.01
C PHE A 89 -12.77 -7.36 4.86
N ALA A 90 -13.09 -8.55 4.32
CA ALA A 90 -14.47 -8.99 4.16
C ALA A 90 -15.23 -9.03 5.50
N LYS A 91 -14.59 -9.52 6.58
CA LYS A 91 -15.16 -9.51 7.93
C LYS A 91 -15.43 -8.10 8.45
N ALA A 92 -14.47 -7.19 8.33
CA ALA A 92 -14.64 -5.80 8.77
C ALA A 92 -15.77 -5.10 8.00
N ARG A 93 -15.91 -5.37 6.69
CA ARG A 93 -16.99 -4.85 5.85
C ARG A 93 -18.36 -5.38 6.28
N THR A 94 -18.51 -6.69 6.49
CA THR A 94 -19.81 -7.29 6.83
C THR A 94 -20.23 -7.02 8.27
N ALA A 95 -19.28 -6.78 9.17
CA ALA A 95 -19.53 -6.34 10.53
C ALA A 95 -19.87 -4.84 10.64
N GLY A 96 -19.68 -4.06 9.57
CA GLY A 96 -19.91 -2.61 9.58
C GLY A 96 -18.86 -1.84 10.40
N GLU A 97 -17.66 -2.40 10.57
CA GLU A 97 -16.59 -1.84 11.41
C GLU A 97 -15.84 -0.69 10.72
N ILE A 98 -15.88 -0.64 9.38
CA ILE A 98 -15.18 0.38 8.58
C ILE A 98 -16.14 1.18 7.72
N GLU A 99 -15.92 2.50 7.70
CA GLU A 99 -16.50 3.38 6.70
C GLU A 99 -15.77 3.21 5.38
N VAL A 100 -16.49 3.16 4.26
CA VAL A 100 -15.86 3.02 2.94
C VAL A 100 -16.17 4.17 2.01
N ARG A 101 -15.18 4.48 1.19
CA ARG A 101 -15.26 5.31 -0.01
C ARG A 101 -14.73 4.49 -1.17
N GLU A 102 -15.46 3.41 -1.46
CA GLU A 102 -15.21 2.59 -2.62
C GLU A 102 -15.40 3.43 -3.89
N MET A 103 -14.49 3.28 -4.84
CA MET A 103 -14.47 4.07 -6.07
C MET A 103 -13.96 3.22 -7.23
N ASP A 104 -14.06 3.74 -8.45
CA ASP A 104 -13.36 3.13 -9.57
C ASP A 104 -11.84 3.21 -9.39
N GLU A 105 -11.11 2.19 -9.83
CA GLU A 105 -9.65 2.11 -9.73
C GLU A 105 -8.92 3.32 -10.34
N GLY A 106 -9.42 3.85 -11.46
CA GLY A 106 -8.90 5.06 -12.10
C GLY A 106 -9.17 6.33 -11.29
N MET A 107 -10.19 6.34 -10.42
CA MET A 107 -10.45 7.45 -9.51
C MET A 107 -9.39 7.55 -8.41
N VAL A 108 -8.85 6.44 -7.92
CA VAL A 108 -7.73 6.45 -6.95
C VAL A 108 -6.52 7.17 -7.56
N LYS A 109 -6.11 6.77 -8.77
CA LYS A 109 -5.05 7.44 -9.53
C LYS A 109 -5.33 8.93 -9.67
N CYS A 110 -6.52 9.29 -10.16
CA CYS A 110 -6.94 10.68 -10.38
C CYS A 110 -6.88 11.52 -9.09
N GLY A 111 -7.33 10.96 -7.96
CA GLY A 111 -7.28 11.62 -6.66
C GLY A 111 -5.85 11.83 -6.15
N LEU A 112 -4.95 10.86 -6.37
CA LEU A 112 -3.52 11.01 -6.05
C LEU A 112 -2.83 12.02 -6.97
N GLU A 113 -3.15 12.03 -8.26
CA GLU A 113 -2.65 13.04 -9.23
C GLU A 113 -3.10 14.46 -8.84
N ALA A 114 -4.35 14.63 -8.41
CA ALA A 114 -4.86 15.90 -7.93
C ALA A 114 -4.10 16.37 -6.68
N ALA A 115 -3.86 15.47 -5.71
CA ALA A 115 -3.07 15.77 -4.52
C ALA A 115 -1.62 16.13 -4.84
N ALA A 116 -0.95 15.34 -5.69
CA ALA A 116 0.41 15.58 -6.15
C ALA A 116 0.56 16.95 -6.85
N ALA A 117 -0.44 17.36 -7.62
CA ALA A 117 -0.49 18.65 -8.29
C ALA A 117 -0.91 19.81 -7.37
N ARG A 118 -1.32 19.52 -6.12
CA ARG A 118 -1.94 20.48 -5.17
C ARG A 118 -3.20 21.14 -5.74
N LEU A 119 -3.95 20.39 -6.54
CA LEU A 119 -5.26 20.78 -7.07
C LEU A 119 -6.37 20.22 -6.17
N PRO A 120 -7.48 20.94 -5.97
CA PRO A 120 -8.56 20.46 -5.11
C PRO A 120 -9.31 19.25 -5.69
N PHE A 121 -9.33 19.13 -7.02
CA PHE A 121 -9.93 18.00 -7.74
C PHE A 121 -9.35 17.88 -9.15
N LEU A 122 -9.57 16.73 -9.78
CA LEU A 122 -9.43 16.54 -11.22
C LEU A 122 -10.74 15.99 -11.82
N PRO A 123 -11.14 16.41 -13.03
CA PRO A 123 -12.34 15.91 -13.68
C PRO A 123 -12.11 14.48 -14.22
N ILE A 124 -13.04 13.57 -13.95
CA ILE A 124 -13.01 12.18 -14.45
C ILE A 124 -14.41 11.68 -14.81
N ARG A 125 -14.51 10.82 -15.83
CA ARG A 125 -15.79 10.22 -16.26
C ARG A 125 -16.20 9.02 -15.39
N ALA A 126 -15.22 8.24 -14.94
CA ALA A 126 -15.44 7.10 -14.06
C ALA A 126 -16.23 7.50 -12.81
N GLY A 127 -17.19 6.67 -12.41
CA GLY A 127 -18.12 6.93 -11.31
C GLY A 127 -19.47 7.53 -11.73
N LEU A 128 -19.59 8.13 -12.92
CA LEU A 128 -20.90 8.55 -13.43
C LEU A 128 -21.77 7.33 -13.76
N GLY A 129 -23.02 7.34 -13.27
CA GLY A 129 -23.99 6.27 -13.53
C GLY A 129 -23.79 4.99 -12.72
N SER A 130 -22.81 4.94 -11.81
CA SER A 130 -22.58 3.80 -10.90
C SER A 130 -22.91 4.16 -9.45
N ASP A 131 -22.92 3.13 -8.59
CA ASP A 131 -23.13 3.28 -7.14
C ASP A 131 -21.95 3.93 -6.40
N VAL A 132 -20.86 4.29 -7.07
CA VAL A 132 -19.76 5.06 -6.46
C VAL A 132 -20.30 6.34 -5.81
N ARG A 133 -21.31 6.98 -6.41
CA ARG A 133 -21.98 8.15 -5.80
C ARG A 133 -22.62 7.83 -4.44
N ASN A 134 -23.16 6.63 -4.25
CA ASN A 134 -23.80 6.21 -3.00
C ASN A 134 -22.77 5.86 -1.92
N PHE A 135 -21.60 5.33 -2.29
CA PHE A 135 -20.51 5.11 -1.34
C PHE A 135 -19.94 6.41 -0.76
N TRP A 136 -20.02 7.52 -1.51
CA TRP A 136 -19.46 8.81 -1.12
C TRP A 136 -20.49 9.80 -0.58
N GLY A 137 -21.75 9.69 -0.99
CA GLY A 137 -22.77 10.69 -0.69
C GLY A 137 -22.35 12.09 -1.18
N ASP A 138 -22.50 13.08 -0.31
CA ASP A 138 -22.18 14.48 -0.61
C ASP A 138 -20.67 14.80 -0.66
N GLU A 139 -19.81 13.85 -0.29
CA GLU A 139 -18.34 14.01 -0.42
C GLU A 139 -17.88 13.98 -1.88
N LEU A 140 -18.63 13.35 -2.80
CA LEU A 140 -18.27 13.26 -4.22
C LEU A 140 -19.22 14.08 -5.09
N LYS A 141 -18.70 15.17 -5.64
CA LYS A 141 -19.45 16.14 -6.44
C LYS A 141 -19.11 16.03 -7.93
N THR A 142 -19.87 16.77 -8.74
CA THR A 142 -19.65 16.89 -10.18
C THR A 142 -19.14 18.28 -10.55
N VAL A 143 -18.51 18.39 -11.71
CA VAL A 143 -18.04 19.66 -12.31
C VAL A 143 -18.47 19.71 -13.77
N THR A 144 -18.98 20.86 -14.22
CA THR A 144 -19.40 21.08 -15.61
C THR A 144 -18.32 21.86 -16.37
N SER A 145 -17.99 21.38 -17.56
CA SER A 145 -17.05 22.06 -18.45
C SER A 145 -17.57 23.46 -18.83
N PRO A 146 -16.73 24.51 -18.74
CA PRO A 146 -17.08 25.83 -19.26
C PRO A 146 -16.99 25.89 -20.80
N TYR A 147 -16.48 24.85 -21.44
CA TYR A 147 -16.34 24.75 -22.90
C TYR A 147 -17.35 23.73 -23.44
N PRO A 148 -18.34 24.16 -24.25
CA PRO A 148 -19.30 23.26 -24.87
C PRO A 148 -18.65 22.35 -25.92
N GLU A 149 -19.26 21.19 -26.13
CA GLU A 149 -19.02 20.32 -27.29
C GLU A 149 -19.53 20.97 -28.57
N ALA A 150 -19.21 20.37 -29.73
CA ALA A 150 -19.60 20.89 -31.05
C ALA A 150 -21.11 21.01 -31.26
N ASP A 151 -21.91 20.25 -30.51
CA ASP A 151 -23.37 20.31 -30.53
C ASP A 151 -23.98 21.34 -29.55
N GLY A 152 -23.13 22.09 -28.85
CA GLY A 152 -23.53 23.14 -27.90
C GLY A 152 -23.79 22.65 -26.47
N ARG A 153 -23.64 21.36 -26.15
CA ARG A 153 -23.82 20.84 -24.78
C ARG A 153 -22.51 20.91 -23.97
N SER A 154 -22.60 21.21 -22.67
CA SER A 154 -21.44 21.11 -21.77
C SER A 154 -21.41 19.76 -21.07
N GLU A 155 -20.26 19.07 -21.09
CA GLU A 155 -20.07 17.85 -20.32
C GLU A 155 -20.06 18.14 -18.81
N THR A 156 -20.68 17.26 -18.04
CA THR A 156 -20.58 17.23 -16.57
C THR A 156 -19.91 15.94 -16.13
N LEU A 157 -18.81 16.05 -15.39
CA LEU A 157 -17.92 14.97 -14.98
C LEU A 157 -17.89 14.86 -13.45
N ILE A 158 -17.35 13.75 -12.91
CA ILE A 158 -17.01 13.67 -11.48
C ILE A 158 -15.85 14.62 -11.20
N ALA A 159 -15.96 15.40 -10.14
CA ALA A 159 -14.86 16.16 -9.57
C ALA A 159 -14.18 15.27 -8.52
N MET A 160 -13.22 14.44 -8.94
CA MET A 160 -12.53 13.53 -8.02
C MET A 160 -11.68 14.36 -7.05
N PRO A 161 -11.99 14.37 -5.74
CA PRO A 161 -11.24 15.19 -4.79
C PRO A 161 -9.81 14.67 -4.65
N ALA A 162 -8.90 15.59 -4.32
CA ALA A 162 -7.53 15.21 -3.98
C ALA A 162 -7.49 14.26 -2.78
N LEU A 163 -6.80 13.14 -2.96
CA LEU A 163 -6.50 12.17 -1.90
C LEU A 163 -5.22 12.60 -1.17
N ASN A 164 -5.31 13.69 -0.39
CA ASN A 164 -4.20 14.18 0.42
C ASN A 164 -3.91 13.23 1.58
N LEU A 165 -2.64 12.94 1.83
CA LEU A 165 -2.20 11.95 2.81
C LEU A 165 -1.32 12.57 3.89
N ASP A 166 -1.50 12.17 5.14
CA ASP A 166 -0.57 12.52 6.21
C ASP A 166 0.74 11.76 6.07
N ALA A 167 0.67 10.49 5.65
CA ALA A 167 1.84 9.67 5.38
C ALA A 167 1.64 8.71 4.20
N SER A 168 2.72 8.37 3.50
CA SER A 168 2.74 7.30 2.50
C SER A 168 3.80 6.24 2.82
N PHE A 169 3.45 4.99 2.54
CA PHE A 169 4.34 3.84 2.66
C PHE A 169 4.42 3.13 1.33
N VAL A 170 5.62 2.97 0.82
CA VAL A 170 5.89 2.25 -0.42
C VAL A 170 7.06 1.28 -0.24
N HIS A 171 7.14 0.28 -1.11
CA HIS A 171 8.25 -0.68 -1.12
C HIS A 171 8.83 -0.76 -2.53
N LEU A 172 10.15 -0.67 -2.64
CA LEU A 172 10.89 -0.67 -3.90
C LEU A 172 12.07 -1.64 -3.84
N ASN A 173 12.65 -1.95 -4.99
CA ASN A 173 13.69 -2.99 -5.07
C ASN A 173 15.05 -2.46 -4.62
N LEU A 174 15.38 -1.21 -4.95
CA LEU A 174 16.69 -0.64 -4.66
C LEU A 174 16.55 0.84 -4.30
N GLY A 175 17.39 1.34 -3.39
CA GLY A 175 17.43 2.77 -3.11
C GLY A 175 18.73 3.21 -2.47
N ASP A 176 18.93 4.53 -2.37
CA ASP A 176 20.03 5.11 -1.63
C ASP A 176 19.56 5.72 -0.31
N LYS A 177 20.53 6.02 0.58
CA LYS A 177 20.25 6.66 1.88
C LYS A 177 19.66 8.07 1.80
N HIS A 178 19.54 8.64 0.60
CA HIS A 178 18.99 9.98 0.38
C HIS A 178 17.55 9.95 -0.14
N GLY A 179 17.01 8.75 -0.43
CA GLY A 179 15.65 8.54 -0.90
C GLY A 179 15.48 8.56 -2.41
N ASN A 180 16.56 8.43 -3.19
CA ASN A 180 16.38 7.98 -4.56
C ASN A 180 16.09 6.48 -4.54
N ALA A 181 15.10 6.01 -5.29
CA ALA A 181 14.72 4.60 -5.28
C ALA A 181 14.13 4.14 -6.61
N ALA A 182 14.30 2.85 -6.90
CA ALA A 182 13.92 2.22 -8.15
C ALA A 182 13.14 0.93 -7.95
N TYR A 183 12.26 0.64 -8.92
CA TYR A 183 11.62 -0.66 -9.05
C TYR A 183 12.35 -1.51 -10.10
N ASN A 184 12.29 -2.84 -9.92
CA ASN A 184 12.67 -3.83 -10.91
C ASN A 184 11.44 -4.65 -11.30
N GLY A 185 11.33 -5.00 -12.57
CA GLY A 185 10.17 -5.67 -13.15
C GLY A 185 9.30 -4.76 -14.01
N VAL A 186 8.08 -5.22 -14.28
CA VAL A 186 7.27 -4.68 -15.39
C VAL A 186 6.42 -3.47 -15.03
N ASP A 187 6.29 -3.11 -13.75
CA ASP A 187 5.30 -2.13 -13.30
C ASP A 187 5.81 -1.28 -12.11
N PRO A 188 5.78 0.08 -12.22
CA PRO A 188 6.03 0.97 -11.09
C PRO A 188 4.84 1.06 -10.13
N TYR A 189 3.67 0.56 -10.51
CA TYR A 189 2.38 0.86 -9.88
C TYR A 189 2.17 2.37 -9.78
N PHE A 190 1.79 2.86 -8.60
CA PHE A 190 1.50 4.27 -8.33
C PHE A 190 2.30 4.79 -7.13
N ASP A 191 3.44 4.16 -6.84
CA ASP A 191 4.23 4.42 -5.63
C ASP A 191 4.78 5.85 -5.58
N ASP A 192 5.12 6.43 -6.74
CA ASP A 192 5.47 7.84 -6.89
C ASP A 192 4.31 8.77 -6.55
N LEU A 193 3.11 8.46 -7.03
CA LEU A 193 1.90 9.25 -6.75
C LEU A 193 1.56 9.25 -5.26
N TYR A 194 1.66 8.10 -4.58
CA TYR A 194 1.49 8.02 -3.13
C TYR A 194 2.47 8.93 -2.39
N CYS A 195 3.74 8.93 -2.81
CA CYS A 195 4.75 9.79 -2.21
C CYS A 195 4.49 11.28 -2.48
N MET A 196 4.08 11.65 -3.70
CA MET A 196 3.79 13.03 -4.04
C MET A 196 2.50 13.57 -3.39
N ALA A 197 1.57 12.70 -3.04
CA ALA A 197 0.32 13.05 -2.37
C ALA A 197 0.43 13.16 -0.83
N ALA A 198 1.60 12.84 -0.25
CA ALA A 198 1.79 12.74 1.20
C ALA A 198 2.74 13.77 1.80
N GLU A 199 2.44 14.18 3.04
CA GLU A 199 3.31 15.06 3.84
C GLU A 199 4.56 14.31 4.33
N LYS A 200 4.41 13.09 4.85
CA LYS A 200 5.53 12.24 5.27
C LYS A 200 5.66 11.01 4.38
N ARG A 201 6.79 10.82 3.70
CA ARG A 201 6.98 9.70 2.78
C ARG A 201 8.04 8.71 3.24
N TYR A 202 7.63 7.46 3.34
CA TYR A 202 8.47 6.37 3.79
C TYR A 202 8.60 5.31 2.70
N VAL A 203 9.83 5.02 2.31
CA VAL A 203 10.15 3.93 1.38
C VAL A 203 10.93 2.86 2.12
N SER A 204 10.48 1.62 1.99
CA SER A 204 11.32 0.46 2.30
C SER A 204 11.92 -0.07 1.01
N VAL A 205 13.15 -0.56 1.08
CA VAL A 205 13.84 -1.15 -0.06
C VAL A 205 14.42 -2.51 0.30
N GLU A 206 14.52 -3.40 -0.69
CA GLU A 206 15.20 -4.70 -0.49
C GLU A 206 16.68 -4.50 -0.14
N ARG A 207 17.33 -3.48 -0.72
CA ARG A 207 18.72 -3.14 -0.44
C ARG A 207 18.99 -1.64 -0.58
N ILE A 208 19.75 -1.10 0.36
CA ILE A 208 20.32 0.25 0.26
C ILE A 208 21.70 0.16 -0.40
N VAL A 209 21.93 0.99 -1.41
CA VAL A 209 23.20 1.09 -2.14
C VAL A 209 23.64 2.55 -2.25
N GLU A 210 24.88 2.77 -2.67
CA GLU A 210 25.34 4.12 -2.99
C GLU A 210 24.64 4.64 -4.26
N THR A 211 24.43 5.96 -4.35
CA THR A 211 23.69 6.57 -5.48
C THR A 211 24.27 6.18 -6.84
N GLU A 212 25.60 6.06 -6.94
CA GLU A 212 26.30 5.69 -8.18
C GLU A 212 26.04 4.23 -8.59
N GLU A 213 25.86 3.33 -7.62
CA GLU A 213 25.46 1.95 -7.89
C GLU A 213 24.01 1.92 -8.37
N LEU A 214 23.10 2.60 -7.64
CA LEU A 214 21.67 2.66 -7.97
C LEU A 214 21.44 3.07 -9.44
N VAL A 215 22.03 4.19 -9.88
CA VAL A 215 21.80 4.71 -11.24
C VAL A 215 22.44 3.86 -12.35
N LYS A 216 23.38 2.98 -12.00
CA LYS A 216 23.99 2.02 -12.94
C LYS A 216 23.25 0.68 -12.95
N SER A 217 22.57 0.32 -11.87
CA SER A 217 21.86 -0.95 -11.74
C SER A 217 20.53 -0.99 -12.49
N VAL A 218 19.92 0.16 -12.79
CA VAL A 218 18.60 0.23 -13.42
C VAL A 218 18.55 1.25 -14.57
N PRO A 219 17.64 1.08 -15.55
CA PRO A 219 17.33 2.11 -16.52
C PRO A 219 16.80 3.39 -15.85
N LEU A 220 16.98 4.55 -16.50
CA LEU A 220 16.53 5.83 -15.96
C LEU A 220 15.01 5.87 -15.67
N GLN A 221 14.21 5.19 -16.50
CA GLN A 221 12.76 5.11 -16.33
C GLN A 221 12.35 4.36 -15.06
N ASN A 222 13.23 3.51 -14.53
CA ASN A 222 12.99 2.74 -13.31
C ASN A 222 13.33 3.53 -12.03
N LEU A 223 14.06 4.65 -12.12
CA LEU A 223 14.33 5.57 -11.02
C LEU A 223 13.06 6.38 -10.70
N LEU A 224 12.14 5.73 -9.99
CA LEU A 224 10.79 6.21 -9.74
C LEU A 224 10.75 7.34 -8.71
N LEU A 225 11.54 7.24 -7.64
CA LEU A 225 11.57 8.25 -6.58
C LEU A 225 12.86 9.05 -6.62
N ASN A 226 12.72 10.36 -6.43
CA ASN A 226 13.84 11.26 -6.18
C ASN A 226 13.84 11.77 -4.73
N ARG A 227 14.93 12.40 -4.31
CA ARG A 227 15.12 12.90 -2.93
C ARG A 227 14.02 13.84 -2.41
N MET A 228 13.23 14.49 -3.26
CA MET A 228 12.16 15.40 -2.84
C MET A 228 10.87 14.65 -2.49
N MET A 229 10.79 13.35 -2.79
CA MET A 229 9.61 12.50 -2.60
C MET A 229 9.77 11.51 -1.44
N VAL A 230 10.85 11.59 -0.66
CA VAL A 230 11.15 10.63 0.42
C VAL A 230 11.67 11.35 1.67
N ASP A 231 11.21 10.95 2.85
CA ASP A 231 11.65 11.50 4.14
C ASP A 231 12.43 10.51 4.99
N ALA A 232 12.10 9.21 4.88
CA ALA A 232 12.88 8.11 5.44
C ALA A 232 13.02 6.92 4.47
N VAL A 233 14.15 6.24 4.56
CA VAL A 233 14.49 5.03 3.81
C VAL A 233 14.75 3.91 4.81
N VAL A 234 14.12 2.76 4.62
CA VAL A 234 14.30 1.58 5.46
C VAL A 234 14.83 0.43 4.60
N GLU A 235 15.95 -0.18 4.98
CA GLU A 235 16.36 -1.45 4.38
C GLU A 235 15.52 -2.57 5.01
N ALA A 236 14.68 -3.22 4.22
CA ALA A 236 13.82 -4.31 4.65
C ALA A 236 13.85 -5.43 3.60
N PRO A 237 14.88 -6.30 3.63
CA PRO A 237 14.96 -7.46 2.74
C PRO A 237 13.74 -8.37 2.95
N ASN A 238 13.15 -8.85 1.85
CA ASN A 238 11.89 -9.59 1.85
C ASN A 238 10.72 -8.77 2.47
N GLY A 239 10.80 -7.44 2.41
CA GLY A 239 9.90 -6.51 3.09
C GLY A 239 8.50 -6.45 2.50
N ALA A 240 8.33 -6.87 1.24
CA ALA A 240 7.03 -7.01 0.61
C ALA A 240 6.37 -8.39 0.82
N HIS A 241 7.08 -9.35 1.43
CA HIS A 241 6.53 -10.66 1.73
C HIS A 241 5.22 -10.56 2.54
N PHE A 242 4.16 -11.27 2.18
CA PHE A 242 4.09 -12.38 1.20
C PHE A 242 3.67 -12.00 -0.22
N THR A 243 3.58 -10.71 -0.54
CA THR A 243 3.27 -10.24 -1.90
C THR A 243 4.48 -10.39 -2.83
N LEU A 244 4.26 -10.38 -4.16
CA LEU A 244 5.38 -10.40 -5.12
C LEU A 244 6.17 -9.09 -5.09
N ALA A 245 7.45 -9.08 -5.45
CA ALA A 245 8.29 -7.88 -5.45
C ALA A 245 9.04 -7.70 -6.79
N GLY A 246 8.30 -7.76 -7.90
CA GLY A 246 8.89 -7.64 -9.24
C GLY A 246 9.91 -8.75 -9.50
N GLU A 247 11.14 -8.37 -9.86
CA GLU A 247 12.22 -9.32 -10.11
C GLU A 247 12.92 -9.83 -8.84
N SER A 248 12.68 -9.25 -7.66
CA SER A 248 13.31 -9.72 -6.42
C SER A 248 12.79 -11.11 -6.02
N TYR A 249 11.47 -11.31 -6.06
CA TYR A 249 10.82 -12.59 -5.77
C TYR A 249 9.34 -12.58 -6.22
N GLY A 250 8.81 -13.77 -6.49
CA GLY A 250 7.39 -13.99 -6.72
C GLY A 250 6.58 -13.99 -5.42
N ARG A 251 5.25 -14.06 -5.54
CA ARG A 251 4.35 -14.17 -4.38
C ARG A 251 4.57 -15.49 -3.65
N ASP A 252 4.57 -15.47 -2.32
CA ASP A 252 4.49 -16.72 -1.55
C ASP A 252 3.03 -17.20 -1.52
N GLU A 253 2.65 -17.95 -2.56
CA GLU A 253 1.30 -18.48 -2.72
C GLU A 253 0.90 -19.49 -1.62
N LYS A 254 1.88 -20.15 -0.98
CA LYS A 254 1.58 -21.08 0.13
C LYS A 254 1.29 -20.28 1.40
N PHE A 255 2.12 -19.29 1.70
CA PHE A 255 1.94 -18.44 2.86
C PHE A 255 0.69 -17.56 2.75
N GLN A 256 0.39 -17.01 1.58
CA GLN A 256 -0.84 -16.24 1.38
C GLN A 256 -2.10 -17.10 1.62
N ARG A 257 -2.09 -18.34 1.16
CA ARG A 257 -3.18 -19.29 1.41
C ARG A 257 -3.31 -19.60 2.90
N HIS A 258 -2.18 -19.80 3.58
CA HIS A 258 -2.15 -20.00 5.03
C HIS A 258 -2.69 -18.79 5.80
N TYR A 259 -2.33 -17.55 5.41
CA TYR A 259 -2.91 -16.32 5.94
C TYR A 259 -4.44 -16.31 5.78
N ALA A 260 -4.94 -16.56 4.57
CA ALA A 260 -6.37 -16.51 4.30
C ALA A 260 -7.15 -17.63 5.02
N GLU A 261 -6.57 -18.82 5.15
CA GLU A 261 -7.16 -19.93 5.89
C GLU A 261 -7.16 -19.70 7.41
N SER A 262 -6.08 -19.11 7.94
CA SER A 262 -5.96 -18.79 9.36
C SER A 262 -6.97 -17.73 9.80
N ALA A 263 -7.41 -16.87 8.90
CA ALA A 263 -8.44 -15.88 9.18
C ALA A 263 -9.86 -16.47 9.32
N LYS A 264 -10.07 -17.80 9.20
CA LYS A 264 -11.43 -18.39 9.27
C LYS A 264 -12.01 -18.40 10.68
N THR A 265 -11.28 -18.90 11.68
CA THR A 265 -11.74 -18.97 13.08
C THR A 265 -10.88 -18.12 14.01
N PRO A 266 -11.39 -17.70 15.18
CA PRO A 266 -10.60 -16.98 16.18
C PRO A 266 -9.35 -17.75 16.62
N GLU A 267 -9.45 -19.07 16.77
CA GLU A 267 -8.35 -19.93 17.24
C GLU A 267 -7.25 -20.03 16.19
N SER A 268 -7.61 -20.25 14.92
CA SER A 268 -6.62 -20.29 13.83
C SER A 268 -5.96 -18.92 13.61
N TRP A 269 -6.71 -17.84 13.82
CA TRP A 269 -6.17 -16.49 13.71
C TRP A 269 -5.21 -16.18 14.85
N GLN A 270 -5.56 -16.53 16.09
CA GLN A 270 -4.67 -16.33 17.24
C GLN A 270 -3.36 -17.11 17.06
N ALA A 271 -3.41 -18.36 16.59
CA ALA A 271 -2.21 -19.14 16.29
C ALA A 271 -1.32 -18.47 15.21
N PHE A 272 -1.93 -17.86 14.19
CA PHE A 272 -1.21 -17.09 13.18
C PHE A 272 -0.56 -15.83 13.78
N VAL A 273 -1.29 -15.09 14.63
CA VAL A 273 -0.77 -13.90 15.32
C VAL A 273 0.41 -14.26 16.22
N ASP A 274 0.26 -15.30 17.05
CA ASP A 274 1.30 -15.76 17.98
C ASP A 274 2.58 -16.15 17.24
N THR A 275 2.44 -16.77 16.07
CA THR A 275 3.58 -17.28 15.29
C THR A 275 4.24 -16.19 14.43
N PHE A 276 3.46 -15.32 13.79
CA PHE A 276 3.97 -14.44 12.73
C PHE A 276 3.90 -12.95 13.05
N LEU A 277 3.05 -12.52 13.99
CA LEU A 277 2.75 -11.09 14.19
C LEU A 277 3.09 -10.58 15.61
N SER A 278 3.56 -11.45 16.51
CA SER A 278 3.83 -11.12 17.92
C SER A 278 5.29 -10.74 18.22
N GLY A 279 6.18 -10.82 17.22
CA GLY A 279 7.61 -10.53 17.33
C GLY A 279 8.07 -9.39 16.42
N SER A 280 9.38 -9.23 16.31
CA SER A 280 10.03 -8.30 15.37
C SER A 280 9.84 -8.70 13.90
N GLU A 281 10.30 -7.86 12.98
CA GLU A 281 10.36 -8.24 11.57
C GLU A 281 11.30 -9.45 11.34
N GLU A 282 12.39 -9.55 12.08
CA GLU A 282 13.31 -10.69 11.99
C GLU A 282 12.63 -12.00 12.45
N ASP A 283 11.82 -11.93 13.52
CA ASP A 283 11.06 -13.08 14.01
C ASP A 283 10.03 -13.54 12.97
N TYR A 284 9.33 -12.61 12.31
CA TYR A 284 8.43 -12.90 11.20
C TYR A 284 9.16 -13.63 10.08
N GLN A 285 10.29 -13.09 9.62
CA GLN A 285 11.06 -13.66 8.52
C GLN A 285 11.60 -15.07 8.88
N ALA A 286 12.05 -15.28 10.12
CA ALA A 286 12.46 -16.58 10.61
C ALA A 286 11.30 -17.59 10.64
N ALA A 287 10.12 -17.17 11.11
CA ALA A 287 8.92 -18.01 11.15
C ALA A 287 8.43 -18.39 9.74
N VAL A 288 8.43 -17.43 8.80
CA VAL A 288 8.11 -17.66 7.38
C VAL A 288 9.06 -18.70 6.76
N LYS A 289 10.37 -18.56 7.00
CA LYS A 289 11.35 -19.53 6.49
C LYS A 289 11.09 -20.93 7.03
N LYS A 290 10.81 -21.06 8.34
CA LYS A 290 10.45 -22.32 8.97
C LYS A 290 9.15 -22.92 8.39
N PHE A 291 8.16 -22.09 8.10
CA PHE A 291 6.92 -22.50 7.43
C PHE A 291 7.21 -23.07 6.03
N ALA A 292 8.04 -22.39 5.24
CA ALA A 292 8.42 -22.84 3.90
C ALA A 292 9.18 -24.18 3.94
N ASP A 293 10.10 -24.36 4.89
CA ASP A 293 10.87 -25.59 5.06
C ASP A 293 9.96 -26.77 5.47
N SER A 294 9.03 -26.55 6.39
CA SER A 294 8.05 -27.57 6.81
C SER A 294 7.12 -27.99 5.66
N SER A 295 6.71 -27.03 4.83
CA SER A 295 5.86 -27.28 3.66
C SER A 295 6.56 -28.12 2.60
N LYS A 296 7.87 -27.91 2.39
CA LYS A 296 8.69 -28.70 1.46
C LYS A 296 8.89 -30.14 1.97
N ALA A 297 9.15 -30.31 3.26
CA ALA A 297 9.32 -31.63 3.86
C ALA A 297 8.04 -32.49 3.77
N GLY A 298 6.87 -31.87 3.96
CA GLY A 298 5.57 -32.55 3.82
C GLY A 298 5.22 -32.96 2.38
N GLU A 299 5.77 -32.29 1.37
CA GLU A 299 5.62 -32.67 -0.04
C GLU A 299 6.55 -33.79 -0.47
N GLN A 300 7.75 -33.90 0.12
CA GLN A 300 8.71 -34.97 -0.17
C GLN A 300 8.37 -36.30 0.52
N ALA A 301 7.52 -36.26 1.55
CA ALA A 301 7.06 -37.44 2.29
C ALA A 301 5.76 -38.06 1.73
N LYS A 302 5.18 -37.50 0.67
CA LYS A 302 3.99 -37.99 -0.04
C LYS A 302 4.37 -38.54 -1.41
#